data_AF-A0A7U9SWB4-F1
#
_entry.id   AF-A0A7U9SWB4-F1
#
_cell.length_a   1.000
_cell.length_b   1.000
_cell.length_c   1.000
_cell.angle_alpha   90.00
_cell.angle_beta   90.00
_cell.angle_gamma   90.00
#
_symmetry.space_group_name_H-M   'P 1'
#
loop_
_entity.id
_entity.type
_entity.pdbx_description
1 polymer ?
#
loop_
_entity_poly.entity_id
_entity_poly.type
_entity_poly.pdbx_seq_one_letter_code
_entity_poly.pdbx_strand_id
1 'polypeptide(L)'
;MTGKRFVRELKFENAGEYTPGQEIKADVFAAGDKIDATAISKGKGFQGAIKRHGQHRGPMTHGSKFHRHAGSNGAASDPSKVFKGKKMPGQMGNKRITIQNLEVVRVDAEKNLLLVKGSVPGPKKSLVTIKEAVKAN
;
A
#
# COMPACT_ATOMS: atom_id res chain seq x y z
N MET A 1 -26.98 -19.84 -3.55
CA MET A 1 -26.07 -18.79 -3.04
C MET A 1 -24.79 -18.82 -3.85
N THR A 2 -24.50 -17.77 -4.63
CA THR A 2 -23.21 -17.67 -5.34
C THR A 2 -22.14 -17.22 -4.36
N GLY A 3 -21.18 -18.08 -4.04
CA GLY A 3 -20.06 -17.75 -3.17
C GLY A 3 -19.23 -16.60 -3.75
N LYS A 4 -19.06 -15.51 -2.99
CA LYS A 4 -18.19 -14.39 -3.40
C LYS A 4 -16.74 -14.74 -3.07
N ARG A 5 -15.81 -14.41 -3.96
CA ARG A 5 -14.37 -14.68 -3.79
C ARG A 5 -13.74 -13.95 -2.61
N PHE A 6 -14.26 -12.77 -2.27
CA PHE A 6 -13.77 -11.93 -1.18
C PHE A 6 -14.93 -11.35 -0.39
N VAL A 7 -14.76 -11.27 0.94
CA VAL A 7 -15.67 -10.58 1.86
C VAL A 7 -14.88 -9.49 2.57
N ARG A 8 -15.43 -8.27 2.60
CA ARG A 8 -14.84 -7.10 3.25
C ARG A 8 -15.94 -6.29 3.91
N GLU A 9 -15.57 -5.66 5.02
CA GLU A 9 -16.41 -4.73 5.75
C GLU A 9 -16.00 -3.30 5.41
N LEU A 10 -17.01 -2.45 5.26
CA LEU A 10 -16.86 -1.02 5.09
C LEU A 10 -17.72 -0.35 6.16
N LYS A 11 -17.18 0.70 6.80
CA LYS A 11 -17.86 1.43 7.86
C LYS A 11 -18.39 2.73 7.26
N PHE A 12 -19.68 2.97 7.43
CA PHE A 12 -20.39 4.16 6.97
C PHE A 12 -21.45 4.53 8.02
N GLU A 13 -21.83 5.80 8.09
CA GLU A 13 -22.85 6.27 9.03
C GLU A 13 -24.27 5.86 8.59
N ASN A 14 -24.52 5.79 7.29
CA ASN A 14 -25.80 5.44 6.68
C ASN A 14 -25.96 3.94 6.37
N ALA A 15 -25.30 3.06 7.13
CA ALA A 15 -25.31 1.62 6.86
C ALA A 15 -26.72 0.98 6.85
N GLY A 16 -27.70 1.60 7.54
CA GLY A 16 -29.08 1.12 7.61
C GLY A 16 -29.91 1.32 6.34
N GLU A 17 -29.45 2.14 5.39
CA GLU A 17 -30.15 2.40 4.13
C GLU A 17 -29.94 1.28 3.09
N TYR A 18 -28.95 0.41 3.32
CA TYR A 18 -28.61 -0.66 2.39
C TYR A 18 -29.34 -1.96 2.73
N THR A 19 -29.89 -2.60 1.71
CA THR A 19 -30.58 -3.88 1.87
C THR A 19 -29.64 -5.07 1.62
N PRO A 20 -29.78 -6.19 2.35
CA PRO A 20 -28.99 -7.39 2.08
C PRO A 20 -29.22 -7.89 0.65
N GLY A 21 -28.12 -8.05 -0.11
CA GLY A 21 -28.17 -8.50 -1.50
C GLY A 21 -28.25 -7.38 -2.54
N GLN A 22 -28.30 -6.11 -2.12
CA GLN A 22 -28.20 -4.97 -3.02
C GLN A 22 -26.88 -4.98 -3.78
N GLU A 23 -26.95 -4.80 -5.10
CA GLU A 23 -25.78 -4.65 -5.95
C GLU A 23 -25.35 -3.18 -5.99
N ILE A 24 -24.08 -2.92 -5.70
CA ILE A 24 -23.46 -1.60 -5.76
C ILE A 24 -22.51 -1.59 -6.95
N LYS A 25 -22.77 -0.73 -7.94
CA LYS A 25 -21.96 -0.61 -9.16
C LYS A 25 -20.91 0.50 -9.02
N ALA A 26 -20.16 0.72 -10.10
CA ALA A 26 -19.13 1.78 -10.14
C ALA A 26 -19.72 3.20 -10.23
N ASP A 27 -21.04 3.32 -10.41
CA ASP A 27 -21.84 4.55 -10.51
C ASP A 27 -21.87 5.39 -9.22
N VAL A 28 -21.43 4.82 -8.10
CA VAL A 28 -21.27 5.56 -6.83
C VAL A 28 -20.21 6.66 -6.92
N PHE A 29 -19.29 6.57 -7.89
CA PHE A 29 -18.26 7.59 -8.12
C PHE A 29 -18.55 8.39 -9.39
N ALA A 30 -18.15 9.66 -9.37
CA ALA A 30 -18.15 10.55 -10.52
C ALA A 30 -16.73 10.86 -11.00
N ALA A 31 -16.62 11.33 -12.25
CA ALA A 31 -15.35 11.87 -12.75
C ALA A 31 -15.01 13.16 -12.00
N GLY A 32 -13.76 13.30 -11.56
CA GLY A 32 -13.28 14.41 -10.73
C GLY A 32 -13.22 14.08 -9.24
N ASP A 33 -13.85 12.99 -8.79
CA ASP A 33 -13.83 12.60 -7.38
C ASP A 33 -12.43 12.19 -6.91
N LYS A 34 -12.17 12.43 -5.64
CA LYS A 34 -10.94 12.02 -4.95
C LYS A 34 -11.20 10.78 -4.12
N ILE A 35 -10.39 9.75 -4.35
CA ILE A 35 -10.52 8.45 -3.69
C ILE A 35 -9.22 7.99 -3.01
N ASP A 36 -9.38 7.15 -2.00
CA ASP A 36 -8.30 6.43 -1.34
C ASP A 36 -8.34 4.95 -1.75
N ALA A 37 -7.27 4.45 -2.38
CA ALA A 37 -7.17 3.06 -2.84
C ALA A 37 -6.29 2.23 -1.91
N THR A 38 -6.88 1.21 -1.29
CA THR A 38 -6.21 0.29 -0.36
C THR A 38 -6.06 -1.10 -0.94
N ALA A 39 -4.84 -1.64 -0.95
CA ALA A 39 -4.60 -3.02 -1.38
C ALA A 39 -3.38 -3.64 -0.69
N ILE A 40 -3.16 -4.94 -0.93
CA ILE A 40 -1.94 -5.62 -0.53
C ILE A 40 -0.86 -5.36 -1.58
N SER A 41 0.21 -4.71 -1.16
CA SER A 41 1.36 -4.38 -2.02
C SER A 41 2.09 -5.64 -2.53
N LYS A 42 2.72 -5.53 -3.70
CA LYS A 42 3.56 -6.60 -4.25
C LYS A 42 4.64 -7.02 -3.25
N GLY A 43 4.69 -8.30 -2.92
CA GLY A 43 5.74 -8.88 -2.09
C GLY A 43 7.09 -8.83 -2.80
N LYS A 44 8.15 -8.47 -2.07
CA LYS A 44 9.54 -8.49 -2.55
C LYS A 44 10.39 -9.52 -1.79
N GLY A 45 9.83 -10.28 -0.85
CA GLY A 45 10.57 -11.23 -0.02
C GLY A 45 11.53 -10.55 0.96
N PHE A 46 12.58 -11.27 1.38
CA PHE A 46 13.63 -10.74 2.23
C PHE A 46 14.51 -9.75 1.45
N GLN A 47 14.62 -8.52 1.93
CA GLN A 47 15.36 -7.45 1.26
C GLN A 47 16.43 -6.86 2.18
N GLY A 48 17.58 -6.56 1.59
CA GLY A 48 18.68 -5.85 2.25
C GLY A 48 18.29 -4.43 2.66
N ALA A 49 19.04 -3.83 3.60
CA ALA A 49 18.72 -2.52 4.16
C ALA A 49 18.71 -1.39 3.11
N ILE A 50 19.53 -1.48 2.07
CA ILE A 50 19.55 -0.55 0.93
C ILE A 50 18.19 -0.52 0.23
N LYS A 51 17.69 -1.67 -0.24
CA LYS A 51 16.44 -1.73 -1.01
C LYS A 51 15.20 -1.54 -0.13
N ARG A 52 15.25 -1.99 1.12
CA ARG A 52 14.12 -1.89 2.06
C ARG A 52 13.94 -0.49 2.63
N HIS A 53 15.04 0.20 2.94
CA HIS A 53 15.04 1.45 3.73
C HIS A 53 15.76 2.62 3.07
N GLY A 54 16.31 2.45 1.86
CA GLY A 54 17.02 3.51 1.14
C GLY A 54 18.40 3.85 1.70
N GLN A 55 19.03 2.95 2.45
CA GLN A 55 20.39 3.17 2.95
C GLN A 55 21.41 3.25 1.81
N HIS A 56 22.49 3.99 2.01
CA HIS A 56 23.60 4.04 1.06
C HIS A 56 24.47 2.79 1.13
N ARG A 57 25.14 2.49 0.00
CA ARG A 57 26.19 1.48 -0.07
C ARG A 57 27.51 2.04 0.48
N GLY A 58 28.40 1.17 0.93
CA GLY A 58 29.79 1.51 1.19
C GLY A 58 30.61 1.66 -0.11
N PRO A 59 31.88 2.09 0.00
CA PRO A 59 32.79 2.20 -1.15
C PRO A 59 32.95 0.85 -1.86
N MET A 60 33.09 0.88 -3.19
CA MET A 60 33.27 -0.31 -4.03
C MET A 60 34.75 -0.68 -4.23
N THR A 61 35.65 0.27 -4.02
CA THR A 61 37.11 0.13 -4.22
C THR A 61 37.86 0.47 -2.92
N HIS A 62 39.18 0.64 -3.00
CA HIS A 62 40.05 1.04 -1.87
C HIS A 62 39.97 0.10 -0.65
N GLY A 63 40.00 -1.22 -0.90
CA GLY A 63 40.09 -2.24 0.16
C GLY A 63 38.79 -2.48 0.94
N SER A 64 37.68 -1.83 0.57
CA SER A 64 36.38 -2.05 1.21
C SER A 64 35.88 -3.48 0.98
N LYS A 65 35.54 -4.19 2.07
CA LYS A 65 34.83 -5.48 2.04
C LYS A 65 33.33 -5.35 2.37
N PHE A 66 32.87 -4.12 2.62
CA PHE A 66 31.52 -3.83 3.11
C PHE A 66 30.76 -2.93 2.13
N HIS A 67 30.26 -3.53 1.05
CA HIS A 67 29.55 -2.78 0.01
C HIS A 67 28.06 -2.58 0.32
N ARG A 68 27.37 -3.64 0.76
CA ARG A 68 25.90 -3.64 0.90
C ARG A 68 25.40 -4.01 2.29
N HIS A 69 26.32 -4.00 3.27
CA HIS A 69 25.98 -4.29 4.66
C HIS A 69 25.27 -3.09 5.32
N ALA A 70 24.54 -3.35 6.42
CA ALA A 70 23.73 -2.33 7.11
C ALA A 70 24.53 -1.29 7.92
N GLY A 71 25.87 -1.35 7.89
CA GLY A 71 26.73 -0.48 8.70
C GLY A 71 26.58 -0.71 10.20
N SER A 72 26.83 0.35 10.98
CA SER A 72 26.74 0.30 12.45
C SER A 72 25.28 0.21 12.94
N ASN A 73 25.05 -0.64 13.94
CA ASN A 73 23.74 -0.89 14.53
C ASN A 73 23.46 -0.10 15.81
N GLY A 74 24.45 0.58 16.39
CA GLY A 74 24.30 1.31 17.65
C GLY A 74 25.53 2.15 18.02
N ALA A 75 25.43 2.86 19.15
CA ALA A 75 26.58 3.48 19.79
C ALA A 75 27.29 2.46 20.71
N ALA A 76 28.42 2.87 21.30
CA ALA A 76 29.23 2.05 22.19
C ALA A 76 28.57 1.92 23.59
N SER A 77 29.27 2.34 24.66
CA SER A 77 28.92 2.02 26.05
C SER A 77 27.56 2.55 26.51
N ASP A 78 27.14 3.72 26.06
CA ASP A 78 25.79 4.23 26.29
C ASP A 78 25.13 4.42 24.91
N PRO A 79 24.06 3.67 24.57
CA PRO A 79 23.17 2.85 25.41
C PRO A 79 23.45 1.33 25.39
N SER A 80 24.56 0.86 24.82
CA SER A 80 24.93 -0.57 24.69
C SER A 80 23.82 -1.49 24.15
N LYS A 81 22.90 -0.96 23.35
CA LYS A 81 21.79 -1.71 22.77
C LYS A 81 21.36 -1.17 21.42
N VAL A 82 20.75 -2.04 20.61
CA VAL A 82 20.07 -1.63 19.39
C VAL A 82 18.66 -1.14 19.75
N PHE A 83 18.34 0.10 19.37
CA PHE A 83 16.99 0.65 19.60
C PHE A 83 15.91 -0.09 18.78
N LYS A 84 14.71 -0.19 19.36
CA LYS A 84 13.53 -0.72 18.66
C LYS A 84 13.25 0.13 17.42
N GLY A 85 12.89 -0.53 16.32
CA GLY A 85 12.62 0.15 15.05
C GLY A 85 13.87 0.51 14.23
N LYS A 86 15.09 0.11 14.66
CA LYS A 86 16.29 0.25 13.83
C LYS A 86 16.07 -0.39 12.46
N LYS A 87 16.39 0.37 11.41
CA LYS A 87 16.17 0.00 10.01
C LYS A 87 17.12 -1.11 9.57
N MET A 88 16.69 -2.36 9.75
CA MET A 88 17.43 -3.58 9.43
C MET A 88 16.85 -4.31 8.19
N PRO A 89 17.62 -5.21 7.54
CA PRO A 89 17.11 -6.06 6.47
C PRO A 89 15.93 -6.92 6.93
N GLY A 90 15.10 -7.37 5.98
CA GLY A 90 13.93 -8.22 6.28
C GLY A 90 12.84 -8.16 5.21
N GLN A 91 11.67 -8.72 5.53
CA GLN A 91 10.53 -8.80 4.60
C GLN A 91 10.08 -7.41 4.13
N MET A 92 9.97 -7.24 2.80
CA MET A 92 9.49 -6.02 2.15
C MET A 92 8.27 -6.30 1.26
N GLY A 93 7.29 -5.41 1.29
CA GLY A 93 6.02 -5.58 0.57
C GLY A 93 5.10 -6.61 1.22
N ASN A 94 4.07 -7.06 0.50
CA ASN A 94 3.02 -7.96 1.03
C ASN A 94 2.33 -7.40 2.29
N LYS A 95 2.16 -6.09 2.33
CA LYS A 95 1.49 -5.37 3.41
C LYS A 95 0.36 -4.54 2.83
N ARG A 96 -0.65 -4.26 3.65
CA ARG A 96 -1.73 -3.32 3.32
C ARG A 96 -1.13 -1.92 3.15
N ILE A 97 -1.32 -1.33 1.98
CA ILE A 97 -0.92 0.04 1.65
C ILE A 97 -2.15 0.75 1.11
N THR A 98 -2.32 2.00 1.54
CA THR A 98 -3.33 2.92 1.02
C THR A 98 -2.62 4.03 0.28
N ILE A 99 -2.97 4.25 -0.99
CA ILE A 99 -2.56 5.44 -1.73
C ILE A 99 -3.75 6.40 -1.66
N GLN A 100 -3.51 7.59 -1.13
CA GLN A 100 -4.56 8.57 -0.86
C GLN A 100 -4.67 9.61 -1.98
N ASN A 101 -5.82 10.27 -2.05
CA ASN A 101 -6.06 11.42 -2.93
C ASN A 101 -5.78 11.13 -4.42
N LEU A 102 -6.26 9.97 -4.88
CA LEU A 102 -6.23 9.62 -6.30
C LEU A 102 -7.45 10.22 -7.00
N GLU A 103 -7.25 10.76 -8.19
CA GLU A 103 -8.32 11.40 -8.98
C GLU A 103 -9.00 10.38 -9.90
N VAL A 104 -10.33 10.33 -9.86
CA VAL A 104 -11.14 9.54 -10.79
C VAL A 104 -11.22 10.29 -12.12
N VAL A 105 -10.64 9.71 -13.17
CA VAL A 105 -10.61 10.33 -14.51
C VAL A 105 -11.90 10.05 -15.28
N ARG A 106 -12.42 8.83 -15.16
CA ARG A 106 -13.61 8.40 -15.88
C ARG A 106 -14.24 7.18 -15.19
N VAL A 107 -15.56 7.14 -15.24
CA VAL A 107 -16.37 6.01 -14.80
C VAL A 107 -17.11 5.45 -16.02
N ASP A 108 -17.09 4.14 -16.18
CA ASP A 108 -17.87 3.43 -17.19
C ASP A 108 -18.77 2.42 -16.46
N ALA A 109 -20.03 2.80 -16.23
CA ALA A 109 -21.00 2.00 -15.48
C ALA A 109 -21.48 0.77 -16.26
N GLU A 110 -21.46 0.81 -17.60
CA GLU A 110 -21.86 -0.33 -18.43
C GLU A 110 -20.84 -1.48 -18.30
N LYS A 111 -19.55 -1.14 -18.27
CA LYS A 111 -18.45 -2.11 -18.14
C LYS A 111 -17.99 -2.31 -16.70
N ASN A 112 -18.56 -1.58 -15.74
CA ASN A 112 -18.13 -1.53 -14.34
C ASN A 112 -16.63 -1.24 -14.19
N LEU A 113 -16.14 -0.24 -14.93
CA LEU A 113 -14.72 0.18 -14.90
C LEU A 113 -14.57 1.54 -14.25
N LEU A 114 -13.54 1.65 -13.40
CA LEU A 114 -13.11 2.90 -12.77
C LEU A 114 -11.69 3.23 -13.24
N LEU A 115 -11.54 4.36 -13.93
CA LEU A 115 -10.23 4.86 -14.39
C LEU A 115 -9.72 5.88 -13.38
N VAL A 116 -8.55 5.59 -12.81
CA VAL A 116 -7.93 6.37 -11.75
C VAL A 116 -6.59 6.91 -12.22
N LYS A 117 -6.32 8.18 -11.95
CA LYS A 117 -5.05 8.83 -12.27
C LYS A 117 -3.97 8.36 -11.32
N GLY A 118 -2.96 7.70 -11.86
CA GLY A 118 -1.79 7.25 -11.11
C GLY A 118 -1.78 5.74 -10.86
N SER A 119 -1.03 5.31 -9.85
CA SER A 119 -0.80 3.89 -9.56
C SER A 119 -1.67 3.42 -8.40
N VAL A 120 -2.23 2.22 -8.54
CA VAL A 120 -2.95 1.52 -7.47
C VAL A 120 -2.01 0.48 -6.83
N PRO A 121 -2.03 0.30 -5.49
CA PRO A 121 -1.15 -0.67 -4.86
C PRO A 121 -1.52 -2.11 -5.25
N GLY A 122 -0.49 -2.98 -5.34
CA GLY A 122 -0.68 -4.43 -5.52
C GLY A 122 -0.38 -4.98 -6.91
N PRO A 123 -0.42 -6.31 -7.07
CA PRO A 123 -0.27 -6.97 -8.37
C PRO A 123 -1.52 -6.84 -9.25
N LYS A 124 -1.39 -7.14 -10.54
CA LYS A 124 -2.54 -7.19 -11.45
C LYS A 124 -3.58 -8.19 -10.91
N LYS A 125 -4.87 -7.86 -11.03
CA LYS A 125 -6.00 -8.67 -10.56
C LYS A 125 -6.07 -8.90 -9.03
N SER A 126 -5.39 -8.08 -8.23
CA SER A 126 -5.57 -8.10 -6.77
C SER A 126 -6.88 -7.41 -6.34
N LEU A 127 -7.37 -7.78 -5.17
CA LEU A 127 -8.44 -7.04 -4.49
C LEU A 127 -7.96 -5.64 -4.12
N VAL A 128 -8.72 -4.62 -4.53
CA VAL A 128 -8.52 -3.22 -4.17
C VAL A 128 -9.79 -2.73 -3.50
N THR A 129 -9.65 -2.12 -2.33
CA THR A 129 -10.74 -1.46 -1.61
C THR A 129 -10.63 0.03 -1.88
N ILE A 130 -11.67 0.60 -2.48
CA ILE A 130 -11.76 2.03 -2.79
C ILE A 130 -12.72 2.66 -1.79
N LYS A 131 -12.35 3.85 -1.31
CA LYS A 131 -13.16 4.69 -0.43
C LYS A 131 -13.06 6.14 -0.90
N GLU A 132 -14.01 6.97 -0.52
CA GLU A 132 -13.87 8.42 -0.63
C GLU A 132 -12.60 8.89 0.09
N ALA A 133 -11.95 9.91 -0.45
CA ALA A 133 -10.73 10.45 0.14
C ALA A 133 -11.03 11.11 1.48
N VAL A 134 -10.35 10.66 2.54
CA VAL A 134 -10.45 11.28 3.88
C VAL A 134 -9.88 12.70 3.88
N LYS A 135 -8.99 13.01 2.92
CA LYS A 135 -8.35 14.31 2.76
C LYS A 135 -8.71 14.88 1.39
N ALA A 136 -9.78 15.65 1.34
CA ALA A 136 -10.14 16.47 0.19
C ALA A 136 -9.49 17.86 0.37
N ASN A 137 -8.40 18.11 -0.36
CA ASN A 137 -7.92 19.48 -0.61
C ASN A 137 -8.56 20.02 -1.88
#